data_AF-A0AAN9FT10-F1
#
_entry.id   AF-A0AAN9FT10-F1
#
_cell.length_a   1.000
_cell.length_b   1.000
_cell.length_c   1.000
_cell.angle_alpha   90.00
_cell.angle_beta   90.00
_cell.angle_gamma   90.00
#
_symmetry.space_group_name_H-M   'P 1'
#
loop_
_entity.id
_entity.type
_entity.pdbx_description
1 polymer ?
#
loop_
_entity_poly.entity_id
_entity_poly.type
_entity_poly.pdbx_seq_one_letter_code
_entity_poly.pdbx_strand_id
1 'polypeptide(L)'
;MMSSYCNVKVHHSICLELRILIDKILHIILAIESARPNCSLAMKTLCSLHFTLDKAKTVIKDCSECSKLYLAITSHKILSRCRKIRDAFEFHLAQIQNAVPMPLVAKISSILQDLRDTEFLVEFAEDEARKVVRSLLEKDFSGSDSMKKEELEAIQMATSRLEIKSPFSLFVEKATLKRQIDKVNDINQKEKELLEYLLYLLIKYGKSICQFHDGNQSLTQTRMA
;
A
#
# COMPACT_ATOMS: atom_id res chain seq x y z
N MET A 1 -13.46 -19.17 -2.04
CA MET A 1 -13.02 -19.17 -0.63
C MET A 1 -12.79 -17.72 -0.24
N MET A 2 -13.72 -17.13 0.51
CA MET A 2 -13.58 -15.78 1.05
C MET A 2 -12.63 -15.77 2.25
N SER A 3 -12.01 -14.61 2.44
CA SER A 3 -11.57 -14.06 3.72
C SER A 3 -10.22 -14.54 4.27
N SER A 4 -9.15 -13.88 3.81
CA SER A 4 -8.24 -13.27 4.77
C SER A 4 -8.60 -11.79 4.82
N TYR A 5 -9.18 -11.33 5.93
CA TYR A 5 -9.28 -9.90 6.20
C TYR A 5 -7.83 -9.37 6.24
N CYS A 6 -7.33 -8.90 5.10
CA CYS A 6 -6.15 -8.05 5.07
C CYS A 6 -6.57 -6.79 5.84
N ASN A 7 -6.16 -6.72 7.11
CA ASN A 7 -6.26 -5.50 7.90
C ASN A 7 -5.22 -4.53 7.36
N VAL A 8 -5.52 -3.98 6.18
CA VAL A 8 -4.68 -3.03 5.45
C VAL A 8 -4.45 -1.85 6.37
N LYS A 9 -3.18 -1.58 6.66
CA LYS A 9 -2.81 -0.59 7.67
C LYS A 9 -2.91 0.85 7.16
N VAL A 10 -2.65 1.03 5.87
CA VAL A 10 -2.70 2.27 5.05
C VAL A 10 -2.92 1.88 3.58
N HIS A 11 -3.35 2.81 2.72
CA HIS A 11 -3.76 2.59 1.33
C HIS A 11 -5.04 1.75 1.21
N HIS A 12 -6.01 2.00 2.10
CA HIS A 12 -7.24 1.21 2.15
C HIS A 12 -8.00 1.23 0.82
N SER A 13 -8.16 2.43 0.26
CA SER A 13 -8.87 2.68 -1.00
C SER A 13 -8.17 1.98 -2.17
N ILE A 14 -6.85 2.11 -2.28
CA ILE A 14 -6.06 1.43 -3.31
C ILE A 14 -6.21 -0.09 -3.20
N CYS A 15 -6.08 -0.65 -2.01
CA CYS A 15 -6.18 -2.09 -1.79
C CYS A 15 -7.60 -2.61 -2.02
N LEU A 16 -8.62 -1.81 -1.70
CA LEU A 16 -10.02 -2.14 -1.94
C LEU A 16 -10.30 -2.24 -3.43
N GLU A 17 -9.91 -1.24 -4.22
CA GLU A 17 -10.07 -1.25 -5.67
C GLU A 17 -9.33 -2.43 -6.31
N LEU A 18 -8.07 -2.67 -5.90
CA LEU A 18 -7.31 -3.80 -6.41
C LEU A 18 -7.97 -5.14 -6.06
N ARG A 19 -8.55 -5.27 -4.86
CA ARG A 19 -9.29 -6.48 -4.44
C ARG A 19 -10.54 -6.69 -5.27
N ILE A 20 -11.32 -5.64 -5.53
CA ILE A 20 -12.53 -5.71 -6.39
C ILE A 20 -12.16 -6.26 -7.77
N LEU A 21 -11.06 -5.77 -8.36
CA LEU A 21 -10.56 -6.27 -9.63
C LEU A 21 -10.14 -7.76 -9.56
N ILE A 22 -9.39 -8.14 -8.52
CA ILE A 22 -9.00 -9.54 -8.29
C ILE A 22 -10.25 -10.44 -8.21
N ASP A 23 -11.24 -10.07 -7.40
CA ASP A 23 -12.43 -10.87 -7.16
C ASP A 23 -13.26 -11.04 -8.45
N LYS A 24 -13.41 -9.98 -9.24
CA LYS A 24 -14.07 -10.04 -10.56
C LYS A 24 -13.37 -11.00 -11.52
N ILE A 25 -12.04 -10.97 -11.57
CA ILE A 25 -11.25 -11.87 -12.44
C ILE A 25 -11.35 -13.31 -11.94
N LEU A 26 -11.20 -13.55 -10.64
CA LEU A 26 -11.33 -14.88 -10.03
C LEU A 26 -12.72 -15.49 -10.25
N HIS A 27 -13.76 -14.66 -10.32
CA HIS A 27 -15.12 -15.12 -10.61
C HIS A 27 -15.26 -15.76 -12.01
N ILE A 28 -14.44 -15.33 -12.99
CA ILE A 28 -14.52 -15.84 -14.36
C ILE A 28 -13.38 -16.80 -14.74
N ILE A 29 -12.33 -16.91 -13.91
CA ILE A 29 -11.10 -17.62 -14.31
C ILE A 29 -11.30 -19.11 -14.57
N LEU A 30 -12.12 -19.79 -13.75
CA LEU A 30 -12.45 -21.21 -13.95
C LEU A 30 -13.21 -21.45 -15.25
N ALA A 31 -14.05 -20.49 -15.65
CA ALA A 31 -14.79 -20.58 -16.90
C ALA A 31 -13.87 -20.34 -18.11
N ILE A 32 -12.91 -19.42 -18.00
CA ILE A 32 -11.84 -19.22 -19.00
C ILE A 32 -11.00 -20.49 -19.15
N GLU A 33 -10.60 -21.12 -18.04
CA GLU A 33 -9.86 -22.39 -18.05
C GLU A 33 -10.65 -23.51 -18.72
N SER A 34 -11.94 -23.62 -18.38
CA SER A 34 -12.86 -24.64 -18.92
C SER A 34 -13.11 -24.47 -20.42
N ALA A 35 -13.05 -23.23 -20.92
CA ALA A 35 -13.15 -22.94 -22.34
C ALA A 35 -11.95 -23.45 -23.16
N ARG A 36 -10.87 -23.91 -22.50
CA ARG A 36 -9.65 -24.45 -23.11
C ARG A 36 -9.15 -23.57 -24.26
N PRO A 37 -8.55 -22.41 -23.96
CA PRO A 37 -8.05 -21.50 -24.99
C PRO A 37 -7.15 -22.27 -25.96
N ASN A 38 -7.61 -22.42 -27.19
CA ASN A 38 -7.20 -23.48 -28.12
C ASN A 38 -5.86 -23.22 -28.83
N CYS A 39 -5.11 -22.18 -28.44
CA CYS A 39 -3.81 -21.86 -29.00
C CYS A 39 -2.73 -21.68 -27.92
N SER A 40 -1.49 -22.00 -28.26
CA SER A 40 -0.34 -21.95 -27.33
C SER A 40 -0.11 -20.55 -26.75
N LEU A 41 -0.44 -19.51 -27.52
CA LEU A 41 -0.41 -18.12 -27.08
C LEU A 41 -1.44 -17.87 -25.97
N ALA A 42 -2.69 -18.30 -26.15
CA ALA A 42 -3.75 -18.07 -25.17
C ALA A 42 -3.52 -18.84 -23.86
N MET A 43 -2.94 -20.04 -23.92
CA MET A 43 -2.48 -20.75 -22.72
C MET A 43 -1.38 -19.98 -21.96
N LYS A 44 -0.37 -19.45 -22.67
CA LYS A 44 0.68 -18.62 -22.05
C LYS A 44 0.08 -17.35 -21.42
N THR A 45 -0.87 -16.71 -22.09
CA THR A 45 -1.56 -15.53 -21.57
C THR A 45 -2.36 -15.84 -20.31
N LEU A 46 -3.02 -17.00 -20.24
CA LEU A 46 -3.73 -17.44 -19.04
C LEU A 46 -2.77 -17.70 -17.87
N CYS A 47 -1.60 -18.30 -18.11
CA CYS A 47 -0.57 -18.42 -17.08
C CYS A 47 -0.08 -17.05 -16.59
N SER A 48 0.12 -16.09 -17.49
CA SER A 48 0.51 -14.72 -17.13
C SER A 48 -0.58 -13.98 -16.35
N LEU A 49 -1.86 -14.26 -16.61
CA LEU A 49 -2.99 -13.75 -15.84
C LEU A 49 -2.93 -14.24 -14.39
N HIS A 50 -2.72 -15.55 -14.18
CA HIS A 50 -2.54 -16.13 -12.84
C HIS A 50 -1.36 -15.54 -12.09
N PHE A 51 -0.21 -15.41 -12.75
CA PHE A 51 0.96 -14.78 -12.14
C PHE A 51 0.69 -13.31 -11.76
N THR A 52 -0.10 -12.59 -12.55
CA THR A 52 -0.50 -11.21 -12.26
C THR A 52 -1.47 -11.17 -11.06
N LEU A 53 -2.39 -12.12 -10.93
CA LEU A 53 -3.25 -12.27 -9.76
C LEU A 53 -2.43 -12.48 -8.48
N ASP A 54 -1.40 -13.32 -8.53
CA ASP A 54 -0.55 -13.57 -7.36
C ASP A 54 0.32 -12.35 -6.99
N LYS A 55 0.78 -11.59 -7.99
CA LYS A 55 1.40 -10.27 -7.77
C LYS A 55 0.44 -9.29 -7.10
N ALA A 56 -0.82 -9.25 -7.53
CA ALA A 56 -1.86 -8.39 -6.97
C ALA A 56 -2.14 -8.73 -5.50
N LYS A 57 -2.29 -10.02 -5.18
CA LYS A 57 -2.43 -10.51 -3.80
C LYS A 57 -1.21 -10.14 -2.95
N THR A 58 -0.01 -10.23 -3.52
CA THR A 58 1.24 -9.85 -2.83
C THR A 58 1.25 -8.36 -2.48
N VAL A 59 0.79 -7.48 -3.36
CA VAL A 59 0.67 -6.03 -3.05
C VAL A 59 -0.24 -5.79 -1.85
N ILE A 60 -1.41 -6.42 -1.80
CA ILE A 60 -2.36 -6.27 -0.68
C ILE A 60 -1.74 -6.80 0.62
N LYS A 61 -1.02 -7.92 0.54
CA LYS A 61 -0.29 -8.50 1.68
C LYS A 61 0.80 -7.53 2.18
N ASP A 62 1.60 -6.97 1.29
CA ASP A 62 2.64 -5.98 1.64
C ASP A 62 2.03 -4.77 2.37
N CYS A 63 0.89 -4.25 1.89
CA CYS A 63 0.17 -3.13 2.52
C CYS A 63 -0.39 -3.47 3.92
N SER A 64 -0.52 -4.76 4.24
CA SER A 64 -0.97 -5.24 5.56
C SER A 64 0.20 -5.54 6.50
N GLU A 65 1.36 -5.93 5.97
CA GLU A 65 2.50 -6.39 6.77
C GLU A 65 3.56 -5.30 7.04
N CYS A 66 3.72 -4.33 6.13
CA CYS A 66 4.69 -3.25 6.26
C CYS A 66 4.30 -2.20 7.32
N SER A 67 5.24 -1.34 7.66
CA SER A 67 5.06 -0.17 8.53
C SER A 67 4.15 0.85 7.87
N LYS A 68 3.25 1.47 8.65
CA LYS A 68 2.39 2.55 8.17
C LYS A 68 3.20 3.73 7.64
N LEU A 69 4.24 4.15 8.38
CA LEU A 69 5.14 5.22 7.98
C LEU A 69 5.85 4.89 6.67
N TYR A 70 6.43 3.70 6.57
CA TYR A 70 7.11 3.26 5.35
C TYR A 70 6.16 3.26 4.14
N LEU A 71 4.97 2.69 4.30
CA LEU A 71 3.97 2.62 3.24
C LEU A 71 3.48 4.01 2.82
N ALA A 72 3.27 4.95 3.75
CA ALA A 72 2.88 6.32 3.41
C ALA A 72 3.94 7.03 2.57
N ILE A 73 5.22 6.92 2.97
CA ILE A 73 6.35 7.55 2.25
C ILE A 73 6.53 6.91 0.86
N THR A 74 6.31 5.60 0.76
CA THR A 74 6.45 4.83 -0.48
C THR A 74 5.14 4.67 -1.25
N SER A 75 4.12 5.49 -0.98
CA SER A 75 2.80 5.40 -1.63
C SER A 75 2.88 5.41 -3.16
N HIS A 76 3.77 6.22 -3.73
CA HIS A 76 4.03 6.28 -5.17
C HIS A 76 4.50 4.92 -5.76
N LYS A 77 5.26 4.12 -4.99
CA LYS A 77 5.68 2.77 -5.40
C LYS A 77 4.49 1.82 -5.41
N ILE A 78 3.62 1.87 -4.40
CA ILE A 78 2.40 1.06 -4.34
C ILE A 78 1.47 1.42 -5.51
N LEU A 79 1.20 2.71 -5.73
CA LEU A 79 0.42 3.19 -6.87
C LEU A 79 0.98 2.71 -8.22
N SER A 80 2.31 2.79 -8.39
CA SER A 80 2.97 2.31 -9.61
C SER A 80 2.78 0.80 -9.80
N ARG A 81 2.91 0.01 -8.71
CA ARG A 81 2.66 -1.45 -8.74
C ARG A 81 1.20 -1.76 -9.10
N CYS A 82 0.23 -1.09 -8.47
CA CYS A 82 -1.20 -1.31 -8.74
C CYS A 82 -1.58 -0.96 -10.18
N ARG A 83 -1.10 0.19 -10.70
CA ARG A 83 -1.33 0.57 -12.11
C ARG A 83 -0.75 -0.45 -13.08
N LYS A 84 0.50 -0.87 -12.88
CA LYS A 84 1.13 -1.93 -13.72
C LYS A 84 0.35 -3.23 -13.69
N ILE A 85 -0.22 -3.60 -12.54
CA ILE A 85 -1.04 -4.81 -12.39
C ILE A 85 -2.36 -4.67 -13.14
N ARG A 86 -3.05 -3.54 -12.99
CA ARG A 86 -4.28 -3.22 -13.72
C ARG A 86 -4.05 -3.25 -15.23
N ASP A 87 -3.00 -2.58 -15.71
CA ASP A 87 -2.66 -2.54 -17.13
C ASP A 87 -2.30 -3.94 -17.66
N ALA A 88 -1.63 -4.77 -16.85
CA ALA A 88 -1.35 -6.16 -17.18
C ALA A 88 -2.63 -7.02 -17.22
N PHE A 89 -3.57 -6.83 -16.30
CA PHE A 89 -4.88 -7.50 -16.35
C PHE A 89 -5.63 -7.13 -17.63
N GLU A 90 -5.68 -5.84 -17.98
CA GLU A 90 -6.31 -5.36 -19.20
C GLU A 90 -5.71 -6.05 -20.43
N PHE A 91 -4.37 -6.04 -20.53
CA PHE A 91 -3.65 -6.67 -21.63
C PHE A 91 -3.91 -8.19 -21.74
N HIS A 92 -3.89 -8.93 -20.64
CA HIS A 92 -4.10 -10.37 -20.67
C HIS A 92 -5.57 -10.73 -20.99
N LEU A 93 -6.53 -10.02 -20.40
CA LEU A 93 -7.95 -10.27 -20.62
C LEU A 93 -8.37 -9.92 -22.06
N ALA A 94 -7.85 -8.82 -22.63
CA ALA A 94 -8.10 -8.46 -24.02
C ALA A 94 -7.60 -9.54 -25.00
N GLN A 95 -6.45 -10.15 -24.72
CA GLN A 95 -5.95 -11.27 -25.53
C GLN A 95 -6.80 -12.53 -25.37
N ILE A 96 -7.19 -12.88 -24.14
CA ILE A 96 -8.02 -14.06 -23.85
C ILE A 96 -9.40 -13.91 -24.49
N GLN A 97 -9.95 -12.70 -24.56
CA GLN A 97 -11.27 -12.42 -25.15
C GLN A 97 -11.42 -12.98 -26.57
N ASN A 98 -10.37 -12.95 -27.38
CA ASN A 98 -10.39 -13.45 -28.75
C ASN A 98 -10.34 -14.99 -28.86
N ALA A 99 -10.11 -15.69 -27.74
CA ALA A 99 -9.89 -17.13 -27.68
C ALA A 99 -10.94 -17.88 -26.82
N VAL A 100 -12.04 -17.23 -26.47
CA VAL A 100 -13.10 -17.80 -25.62
C VAL A 100 -14.49 -17.73 -26.28
N PRO A 101 -15.44 -18.59 -25.89
CA PRO A 101 -16.83 -18.53 -26.36
C PRO A 101 -17.54 -17.21 -26.04
N MET A 102 -18.52 -16.84 -26.87
CA MET A 102 -19.26 -15.58 -26.79
C MET A 102 -19.82 -15.22 -25.38
N PRO A 103 -20.35 -16.17 -24.58
CA PRO A 103 -20.82 -15.86 -23.23
C PRO A 103 -19.73 -15.32 -22.29
N LEU A 104 -18.46 -15.69 -22.52
CA LEU A 104 -17.32 -15.16 -21.76
C LEU A 104 -16.83 -13.82 -22.29
N VAL A 105 -16.96 -13.56 -23.60
CA VAL A 105 -16.58 -12.29 -24.22
C VAL A 105 -17.28 -11.11 -23.53
N ALA A 106 -18.59 -11.22 -23.28
CA ALA A 106 -19.36 -10.16 -22.62
C ALA A 106 -18.92 -9.92 -21.17
N LYS A 107 -18.63 -11.00 -20.41
CA LYS A 107 -18.12 -10.89 -19.04
C LYS A 107 -16.73 -10.24 -19.01
N ILE A 108 -15.86 -10.64 -19.93
CA ILE A 108 -14.52 -10.05 -20.07
C ILE A 108 -14.61 -8.57 -20.45
N SER A 109 -15.50 -8.18 -21.38
CA SER A 109 -15.72 -6.77 -21.73
C SER A 109 -16.13 -5.92 -20.53
N SER A 110 -17.01 -6.44 -19.67
CA SER A 110 -17.40 -5.74 -18.44
C SER A 110 -16.20 -5.49 -17.52
N ILE A 111 -15.34 -6.50 -17.31
CA ILE A 111 -14.15 -6.37 -16.48
C ILE A 111 -13.13 -5.42 -17.12
N LEU A 112 -12.97 -5.45 -18.44
CA LEU A 112 -12.09 -4.50 -19.15
C LEU A 112 -12.57 -3.06 -18.97
N GLN A 113 -13.87 -2.82 -18.98
CA GLN A 113 -14.42 -1.49 -18.69
C GLN A 113 -14.15 -1.09 -17.24
N ASP A 114 -14.42 -1.98 -16.28
CA ASP A 114 -14.11 -1.75 -14.87
C ASP A 114 -12.63 -1.43 -14.64
N LEU A 115 -11.72 -2.13 -15.32
CA LEU A 115 -10.28 -1.89 -15.26
C LEU A 115 -9.91 -0.48 -15.73
N ARG A 116 -10.52 0.00 -16.82
CA ARG A 116 -10.27 1.35 -17.35
C ARG A 116 -10.81 2.44 -16.44
N ASP A 117 -11.96 2.19 -15.82
CA ASP A 117 -12.63 3.14 -14.94
C ASP A 117 -12.02 3.16 -13.52
N THR A 118 -11.21 2.16 -13.17
CA THR A 118 -10.56 2.08 -11.84
C THR A 118 -9.47 3.14 -11.69
N GLU A 119 -9.65 4.01 -10.70
CA GLU A 119 -8.66 4.98 -10.24
C GLU A 119 -8.10 4.58 -8.86
N PHE A 120 -6.77 4.56 -8.73
CA PHE A 120 -6.12 4.30 -7.45
C PHE A 120 -5.79 5.62 -6.76
N LEU A 121 -6.46 5.90 -5.65
CA LEU A 121 -6.34 7.14 -4.89
C LEU A 121 -5.70 6.90 -3.51
N VAL A 122 -4.78 7.78 -3.13
CA VAL A 122 -4.18 7.81 -1.79
C VAL A 122 -5.04 8.68 -0.89
N GLU A 123 -5.32 8.22 0.32
CA GLU A 123 -6.08 8.96 1.32
C GLU A 123 -5.37 10.27 1.69
N PHE A 124 -6.13 11.34 1.87
CA PHE A 124 -5.59 12.67 2.21
C PHE A 124 -4.66 12.64 3.44
N ALA A 125 -5.04 11.91 4.50
CA ALA A 125 -4.22 11.82 5.70
C ALA A 125 -2.86 11.17 5.43
N GLU A 126 -2.81 10.14 4.59
CA GLU A 126 -1.59 9.45 4.21
C GLU A 126 -0.70 10.32 3.32
N ASP A 127 -1.32 11.10 2.43
CA ASP A 127 -0.61 12.05 1.58
C ASP A 127 0.04 13.19 2.38
N GLU A 128 -0.66 13.70 3.40
CA GLU A 128 -0.12 14.70 4.31
C GLU A 128 1.05 14.14 5.12
N ALA A 129 0.93 12.91 5.66
CA ALA A 129 2.03 12.24 6.34
C ALA A 129 3.25 12.07 5.43
N ARG A 130 3.03 11.66 4.17
CA ARG A 130 4.07 11.52 3.15
C ARG A 130 4.79 12.83 2.89
N LYS A 131 4.06 13.92 2.63
CA LYS A 131 4.64 15.24 2.32
C LYS A 131 5.56 15.70 3.44
N VAL A 132 5.09 15.63 4.67
CA VAL A 132 5.83 16.11 5.84
C VAL A 132 7.12 15.33 6.06
N VAL A 133 7.06 13.99 6.02
CA VAL A 133 8.28 13.17 6.19
C VAL A 133 9.21 13.30 4.98
N ARG A 134 8.68 13.48 3.77
CA ARG A 134 9.50 13.69 2.57
C ARG A 134 10.25 15.02 2.61
N SER A 135 9.58 16.10 3.02
CA SER A 135 10.23 17.40 3.24
C SER A 135 11.30 17.35 4.31
N LEU A 136 11.18 16.46 5.30
CA LEU A 136 12.27 16.16 6.22
C LEU A 136 13.41 15.46 5.47
N LEU A 137 13.16 14.34 4.79
CA LEU A 137 14.20 13.56 4.09
C LEU A 137 14.96 14.32 2.99
N GLU A 138 14.37 15.34 2.38
CA GLU A 138 14.99 16.15 1.31
C GLU A 138 15.97 17.21 1.84
N LYS A 139 16.04 17.45 3.16
CA LYS A 139 16.98 18.40 3.76
C LYS A 139 18.34 17.72 3.97
N ASP A 140 19.42 18.29 3.43
CA ASP A 140 20.79 17.87 3.77
C ASP A 140 21.16 18.39 5.17
N PHE A 141 21.51 17.50 6.09
CA PHE A 141 21.52 17.80 7.53
C PHE A 141 22.92 18.03 8.13
N SER A 142 23.12 19.22 8.71
CA SER A 142 24.14 19.51 9.73
C SER A 142 23.44 19.63 11.10
N GLY A 143 23.87 18.83 12.08
CA GLY A 143 23.13 18.49 13.33
C GLY A 143 22.90 19.62 14.35
N SER A 144 22.18 20.67 13.97
CA SER A 144 21.81 21.82 14.81
C SER A 144 20.54 21.61 15.66
N ASP A 145 20.27 22.46 16.66
CA ASP A 145 19.07 22.35 17.50
C ASP A 145 17.75 22.68 16.77
N SER A 146 17.79 23.50 15.71
CA SER A 146 16.62 23.74 14.84
C SER A 146 16.17 22.44 14.16
N MET A 147 17.11 21.57 13.77
CA MET A 147 16.82 20.26 13.17
C MET A 147 16.01 19.35 14.09
N LYS A 148 16.35 19.28 15.38
CA LYS A 148 15.64 18.42 16.35
C LYS A 148 14.17 18.82 16.47
N LYS A 149 13.87 20.12 16.39
CA LYS A 149 12.50 20.64 16.42
C LYS A 149 11.74 20.24 15.15
N GLU A 150 12.35 20.39 13.99
CA GLU A 150 11.73 19.99 12.72
C GLU A 150 11.47 18.48 12.63
N GLU A 151 12.42 17.64 13.05
CA GLU A 151 12.23 16.19 13.12
C GLU A 151 11.05 15.83 14.02
N LEU A 152 10.95 16.47 15.20
CA LEU A 152 9.88 16.25 16.16
C LEU A 152 8.51 16.65 15.60
N GLU A 153 8.41 17.85 15.02
CA GLU A 153 7.16 18.34 14.42
C GLU A 153 6.71 17.45 13.26
N ALA A 154 7.66 17.05 12.40
CA ALA A 154 7.38 16.19 11.26
C ALA A 154 6.86 14.81 11.69
N ILE A 155 7.54 14.17 12.66
CA ILE A 155 7.14 12.84 13.11
C ILE A 155 5.83 12.87 13.92
N GLN A 156 5.57 13.91 14.72
CA GLN A 156 4.29 14.08 15.42
C GLN A 156 3.13 14.25 14.44
N MET A 157 3.32 15.05 13.39
CA MET A 157 2.30 15.24 12.36
C MET A 157 2.05 13.93 11.59
N ALA A 158 3.10 13.24 11.15
CA ALA A 158 2.97 11.99 10.41
C ALA A 158 2.30 10.88 11.25
N THR A 159 2.75 10.69 12.49
CA THR A 159 2.16 9.68 13.41
C THR A 159 0.71 10.00 13.76
N SER A 160 0.35 11.27 13.91
CA SER A 160 -1.03 11.72 14.08
C SER A 160 -1.92 11.32 12.89
N ARG A 161 -1.45 11.62 11.68
CA ARG A 161 -2.19 11.33 10.44
C ARG A 161 -2.35 9.84 10.16
N LEU A 162 -1.35 9.04 10.55
CA LEU A 162 -1.34 7.58 10.37
C LEU A 162 -1.91 6.81 11.57
N GLU A 163 -2.47 7.52 12.55
CA GLU A 163 -3.08 6.95 13.76
C GLU A 163 -2.11 6.10 14.61
N ILE A 164 -0.83 6.48 14.65
CA ILE A 164 0.19 5.89 15.53
C ILE A 164 0.21 6.71 16.83
N LYS A 165 -0.89 6.70 17.58
CA LYS A 165 -1.14 7.64 18.68
C LYS A 165 -0.93 7.06 20.07
N SER A 166 -1.06 5.74 20.22
CA SER A 166 -0.94 5.04 21.50
C SER A 166 0.46 4.43 21.69
N PRO A 167 0.90 4.21 22.95
CA PRO A 167 2.12 3.46 23.24
C PRO A 167 2.14 2.08 22.56
N PHE A 168 1.00 1.39 22.49
CA PHE A 168 0.88 0.09 21.84
C PHE A 168 1.05 0.20 20.31
N SER A 169 0.35 1.12 19.65
CA SER A 169 0.49 1.33 18.19
C SER A 169 1.91 1.74 17.82
N LEU A 170 2.57 2.55 18.65
CA LEU A 170 3.97 2.93 18.44
C LEU A 170 4.92 1.73 18.60
N PHE A 171 4.67 0.86 19.59
CA PHE A 171 5.45 -0.37 19.77
C PHE A 171 5.32 -1.31 18.58
N VAL A 172 4.09 -1.55 18.10
CA VAL A 172 3.83 -2.39 16.93
C VAL A 172 4.52 -1.83 15.68
N GLU A 173 4.49 -0.51 15.51
CA GLU A 173 5.14 0.15 14.38
C GLU A 173 6.67 -0.02 14.42
N LYS A 174 7.30 0.19 15.59
CA LYS A 174 8.74 -0.05 15.78
C LYS A 174 9.14 -1.50 15.50
N ALA A 175 8.37 -2.46 16.01
CA ALA A 175 8.62 -3.87 15.78
C ALA A 175 8.48 -4.24 14.28
N THR A 176 7.50 -3.63 13.60
CA THR A 176 7.30 -3.82 12.16
C THR A 176 8.49 -3.30 11.36
N LEU A 177 8.98 -2.08 11.66
CA LEU A 177 10.17 -1.51 11.02
C LEU A 177 11.40 -2.38 11.21
N LYS A 178 11.67 -2.85 12.45
CA LYS A 178 12.79 -3.76 12.74
C LYS A 178 12.72 -5.02 11.88
N ARG A 179 11.56 -5.68 11.87
CA ARG A 179 11.33 -6.88 11.04
C ARG A 179 11.51 -6.62 9.55
N GLN A 180 11.19 -5.41 9.06
CA GLN A 180 11.45 -5.05 7.67
C GLN A 180 12.95 -4.89 7.42
N ILE A 181 13.68 -4.18 8.29
CA ILE A 181 15.13 -4.00 8.19
C ILE A 181 15.83 -5.36 8.11
N ASP A 182 15.45 -6.32 8.95
CA ASP A 182 16.02 -7.68 8.97
C ASP A 182 15.79 -8.47 7.67
N LYS A 183 14.80 -8.08 6.86
CA LYS A 183 14.43 -8.73 5.60
C LYS A 183 15.00 -8.04 4.36
N VAL A 184 15.47 -6.79 4.48
CA VAL A 184 16.01 -6.06 3.34
C VAL A 184 17.35 -6.67 2.96
N ASN A 185 17.52 -7.04 1.69
CA ASN A 185 18.79 -7.54 1.18
C ASN A 185 19.83 -6.41 1.10
N ASP A 186 21.11 -6.75 1.06
CA ASP A 186 22.20 -5.76 0.98
C ASP A 186 22.22 -4.97 -0.34
N ILE A 187 21.43 -5.37 -1.35
CA ILE A 187 21.33 -4.70 -2.66
C ILE A 187 20.44 -3.45 -2.56
N ASN A 188 19.48 -3.44 -1.64
CA ASN A 188 18.50 -2.35 -1.47
C ASN A 188 18.93 -1.34 -0.39
N GLN A 189 20.19 -0.89 -0.44
CA GLN A 189 20.78 -0.03 0.59
C GLN A 189 19.95 1.22 0.93
N LYS A 190 19.39 1.91 -0.07
CA LYS A 190 18.53 3.09 0.14
C LYS A 190 17.21 2.77 0.87
N GLU A 191 16.67 1.57 0.66
CA GLU A 191 15.47 1.13 1.38
C GLU A 191 15.79 0.84 2.85
N LYS A 192 16.94 0.20 3.10
CA LYS A 192 17.44 -0.06 4.45
C LYS A 192 17.69 1.23 5.21
N GLU A 193 18.41 2.19 4.62
CA GLU A 193 18.67 3.52 5.20
C GLU A 193 17.38 4.26 5.55
N LEU A 194 16.37 4.22 4.67
CA LEU A 194 15.08 4.82 4.95
C LEU A 194 14.40 4.15 6.16
N LEU A 195 14.36 2.81 6.20
CA LEU A 195 13.73 2.10 7.31
C LEU A 195 14.45 2.35 8.65
N GLU A 196 15.78 2.36 8.64
CA GLU A 196 16.62 2.66 9.80
C GLU A 196 16.37 4.09 10.29
N TYR A 197 16.28 5.06 9.39
CA TYR A 197 15.99 6.44 9.74
C TYR A 197 14.59 6.60 10.34
N LEU A 198 13.57 5.96 9.76
CA LEU A 198 12.21 5.96 10.32
C LEU A 198 12.16 5.34 11.71
N LEU A 199 12.87 4.23 11.91
CA LEU A 199 12.97 3.58 13.22
C LEU A 199 13.66 4.51 14.24
N TYR A 200 14.74 5.18 13.84
CA TYR A 200 15.44 6.16 14.66
C TYR A 200 14.49 7.29 15.12
N LEU A 201 13.70 7.88 14.22
CA LEU A 201 12.74 8.94 14.57
C LEU A 201 11.74 8.46 15.64
N LEU A 202 11.18 7.25 15.48
CA LEU A 202 10.25 6.69 16.46
C LEU A 202 10.91 6.38 17.81
N ILE A 203 12.17 5.96 17.81
CA ILE A 203 12.93 5.70 19.04
C ILE A 203 13.21 7.02 19.76
N LYS A 204 13.75 8.01 19.04
CA LYS A 204 14.16 9.31 19.58
C LYS A 204 12.97 10.10 20.15
N TYR A 205 11.86 10.15 19.42
CA TYR A 205 10.71 11.00 19.76
C TYR A 205 9.53 10.24 20.37
N GLY A 206 9.69 8.96 20.68
CA GLY A 206 8.58 8.10 21.12
C GLY A 206 7.78 8.62 22.32
N LYS A 207 8.44 9.23 23.31
CA LYS A 207 7.75 9.83 24.47
C LYS A 207 6.90 11.03 24.07
N SER A 208 7.47 11.92 23.26
CA SER A 208 6.82 13.15 22.79
C SER A 208 5.66 12.88 21.83
N ILE A 209 5.72 11.79 21.05
CA ILE A 209 4.62 11.34 20.19
C ILE A 209 3.41 10.97 21.05
N CYS A 210 3.59 10.14 22.09
CA CYS A 210 2.49 9.75 22.98
C CYS A 210 1.90 10.97 23.72
N GLN A 211 2.75 11.85 24.27
CA GLN A 211 2.31 13.05 25.02
C GLN A 211 1.56 14.07 24.14
N PHE A 212 1.96 14.23 22.88
CA PHE A 212 1.30 15.12 21.92
C PHE A 212 -0.16 14.72 21.66
N HIS A 213 -0.47 13.44 21.78
CA HIS A 213 -1.83 12.93 21.59
C HIS A 213 -2.70 13.06 22.84
N ASP A 214 -2.13 12.86 24.03
CA ASP A 214 -2.84 13.07 25.29
C ASP A 214 -3.27 14.56 25.45
N GLY A 215 -2.41 15.50 25.04
CA GLY A 215 -2.71 16.94 25.09
C GLY A 215 -3.73 17.44 24.05
N ASN A 216 -3.88 16.76 22.91
CA ASN A 216 -4.89 17.11 21.90
C ASN A 216 -6.28 16.57 22.25
N GLN A 217 -6.38 15.47 23.00
CA GLN A 217 -7.65 14.93 23.49
C GLN A 217 -8.25 15.78 24.62
N SER A 218 -7.42 16.37 25.49
CA SER A 218 -7.91 17.27 26.54
C SER A 218 -8.45 18.59 26.00
N LEU A 219 -7.86 19.13 24.92
CA LEU A 219 -8.34 20.36 24.27
C LEU A 219 -9.63 20.18 23.45
N THR A 220 -9.92 18.96 22.96
CA THR A 220 -11.15 18.67 22.22
C THR A 220 -12.36 18.45 23.14
N GLN A 221 -12.15 18.03 24.39
CA GLN A 221 -13.23 17.94 25.39
C GLN A 221 -13.65 19.30 25.95
N THR A 222 -12.74 20.28 26.07
CA THR A 222 -13.07 21.63 26.55
C THR A 222 -13.85 22.49 25.54
N ARG A 223 -13.93 22.06 24.27
CA ARG A 223 -14.65 22.79 23.20
C ARG A 223 -16.10 22.31 22.98
N MET A 224 -16.58 21.34 23.76
CA MET A 224 -17.97 20.87 23.70
C MET A 224 -18.74 21.05 25.02
N ALA A 225 -18.30 21.96 25.88
CA ALA A 225 -19.02 22.35 27.10
C ALA A 225 -19.50 23.79 27.00
#